data_AF-A0A960IDB4-F1
#
_entry.id   AF-A0A960IDB4-F1
#
_cell.length_a   1.000
_cell.length_b   1.000
_cell.length_c   1.000
_cell.angle_alpha   90.00
_cell.angle_beta   90.00
_cell.angle_gamma   90.00
#
_symmetry.space_group_name_H-M   'P 1'
#
loop_
_entity.id
_entity.type
_entity.pdbx_description
1 polymer ?
#
loop_
_entity_poly.entity_id
_entity_poly.type
_entity_poly.pdbx_seq_one_letter_code
_entity_poly.pdbx_strand_id
1 'polypeptide(L)' 'MPDHFAPHVFVRSALAYVAPGVDPDDLDHELDLAPEDLYYLAASISLASGIDIPEHDALALRTVRQIEEYLARHHFR' A
#
# COMPACT_ATOMS: atom_id res chain seq x y z
N MET A 1 -10.91 10.85 20.10
CA MET A 1 -11.24 10.56 18.70
C MET A 1 -10.66 9.19 18.44
N PRO A 2 -11.41 8.15 18.05
CA PRO A 2 -10.74 6.96 17.54
C PRO A 2 -10.00 7.41 16.28
N ASP A 3 -8.68 7.28 16.28
CA ASP A 3 -7.89 7.31 15.05
C ASP A 3 -8.46 6.20 14.17
N HIS A 4 -9.37 6.56 13.26
CA HIS A 4 -9.90 5.62 12.29
C HIS A 4 -8.76 5.30 11.34
N PHE A 5 -8.07 4.20 11.63
CA PHE A 5 -7.11 3.64 10.72
C PHE A 5 -7.80 3.39 9.38
N ALA A 6 -7.33 4.13 8.36
CA ALA A 6 -7.94 4.18 7.05
C ALA A 6 -6.90 3.74 6.01
N PRO A 7 -6.69 2.42 5.82
CA PRO A 7 -5.72 1.88 4.87
C PRO A 7 -5.78 2.55 3.49
N HIS A 8 -6.99 2.69 2.96
CA HIS A 8 -7.26 3.31 1.67
C HIS A 8 -6.68 4.72 1.50
N VAL A 9 -6.60 5.53 2.57
CA VAL A 9 -6.02 6.88 2.50
C VAL A 9 -4.51 6.81 2.28
N PHE A 10 -3.83 5.91 2.99
CA PHE A 10 -2.38 5.73 2.87
C PHE A 10 -2.01 5.14 1.51
N VAL A 11 -2.78 4.16 1.05
CA VAL A 11 -2.53 3.53 -0.26
C VAL A 11 -2.79 4.52 -1.40
N ARG A 12 -3.90 5.26 -1.37
CA ARG A 12 -4.22 6.28 -2.38
C ARG A 12 -3.16 7.38 -2.47
N SER A 13 -2.69 7.87 -1.32
CA SER A 13 -1.65 8.90 -1.30
C SER A 13 -0.33 8.37 -1.83
N ALA A 14 0.08 7.15 -1.48
CA ALA A 14 1.31 6.55 -2.01
C ALA A 14 1.23 6.29 -3.53
N LEU A 15 0.11 5.74 -4.03
CA LEU A 15 -0.09 5.50 -5.46
C LEU A 15 -0.05 6.79 -6.29
N ALA A 16 -0.56 7.91 -5.77
CA ALA A 16 -0.49 9.19 -6.47
C ALA A 16 0.94 9.64 -6.79
N TYR A 17 1.94 9.19 -6.01
CA TYR A 17 3.35 9.50 -6.25
C TYR A 17 4.07 8.43 -7.07
N VAL A 18 3.82 7.15 -6.79
CA VAL A 18 4.58 6.05 -7.40
C VAL A 18 3.96 5.59 -8.72
N ALA A 19 2.64 5.62 -8.83
CA ALA A 19 1.89 5.07 -9.94
C ALA A 19 0.66 5.96 -10.26
N PRO A 20 0.85 7.21 -10.70
CA PRO A 20 -0.24 8.19 -10.87
C PRO A 20 -1.29 7.79 -11.92
N GLY A 21 -1.02 6.77 -12.74
CA GLY A 21 -1.98 6.22 -13.71
C GLY A 21 -2.84 5.07 -13.18
N VAL A 22 -2.57 4.59 -11.96
CA VAL A 22 -3.35 3.52 -11.32
C VAL A 22 -4.58 4.14 -10.64
N ASP A 23 -5.75 3.54 -10.86
CA ASP A 23 -6.95 3.86 -10.12
C ASP A 23 -6.88 3.21 -8.72
N PRO A 24 -6.78 3.99 -7.62
CA PRO A 24 -6.73 3.44 -6.27
C PRO A 24 -8.04 2.77 -5.85
N ASP A 25 -9.15 3.02 -6.55
CA ASP A 25 -10.44 2.39 -6.25
C ASP A 25 -10.63 1.04 -7.00
N ASP A 26 -9.74 0.72 -7.96
CA ASP A 26 -9.72 -0.58 -8.64
C ASP A 26 -8.92 -1.61 -7.85
N LEU A 27 -9.58 -2.16 -6.83
CA LEU A 27 -8.95 -2.98 -5.79
C LEU A 27 -8.23 -4.24 -6.30
N ASP A 28 -8.72 -4.82 -7.39
CA ASP A 28 -8.24 -6.09 -7.94
C ASP A 28 -7.33 -5.90 -9.16
N HIS A 29 -7.09 -4.65 -9.57
CA HIS A 29 -6.16 -4.35 -10.65
C HIS A 29 -4.73 -4.73 -10.24
N GLU A 30 -4.06 -5.48 -11.12
CA GLU A 30 -2.66 -5.80 -10.93
C GLU A 30 -1.80 -4.56 -11.16
N LEU A 31 -1.04 -4.19 -10.14
CA LEU A 31 -0.03 -3.14 -10.20
C LEU A 31 1.14 -3.64 -11.04
N ASP A 32 1.16 -3.29 -12.33
CA ASP A 32 2.26 -3.55 -13.26
C ASP A 32 3.46 -2.62 -12.96
N LEU A 33 3.99 -2.76 -11.75
CA LEU A 33 5.10 -1.99 -11.22
C LEU A 33 6.37 -2.84 -11.22
N ALA A 34 7.48 -2.20 -11.56
CA ALA A 34 8.79 -2.81 -11.42
C ALA A 34 9.08 -3.10 -9.93
N PRO A 35 9.94 -4.08 -9.60
CA PRO A 35 10.30 -4.41 -8.22
C PRO A 35 10.75 -3.18 -7.41
N GLU A 36 11.55 -2.30 -8.00
CA GLU A 36 12.01 -1.05 -7.39
C GLU A 36 10.86 -0.11 -7.02
N ASP A 37 9.85 0.01 -7.89
CA ASP A 37 8.67 0.84 -7.66
C ASP A 37 7.78 0.23 -6.57
N LEU A 38 7.70 -1.10 -6.47
CA LEU A 38 6.99 -1.77 -5.38
C LEU A 38 7.68 -1.55 -4.03
N TYR A 39 9.01 -1.59 -3.98
CA TYR A 39 9.73 -1.24 -2.75
C TYR A 39 9.52 0.22 -2.37
N TYR A 40 9.51 1.12 -3.36
CA TYR A 40 9.26 2.53 -3.10
C TYR A 40 7.81 2.80 -2.66
N LEU A 41 6.84 2.08 -3.23
CA LEU A 41 5.44 2.10 -2.82
C LEU A 41 5.29 1.61 -1.38
N ALA A 42 5.87 0.45 -1.06
CA ALA A 42 5.86 -0.11 0.29
C ALA A 42 6.51 0.84 1.30
N ALA A 43 7.68 1.42 0.99
CA ALA A 43 8.34 2.39 1.86
C ALA A 43 7.49 3.65 2.09
N SER A 44 6.83 4.15 1.04
CA SER A 44 5.93 5.31 1.11
C SER A 44 4.73 5.04 2.01
N ILE A 45 4.13 3.85 1.87
CA ILE A 45 3.01 3.40 2.71
C ILE A 45 3.46 3.20 4.16
N SER A 46 4.63 2.58 4.39
CA SER A 46 5.18 2.38 5.73
C SER A 46 5.39 3.71 6.44
N LEU A 47 5.94 4.71 5.74
CA LEU A 47 6.13 6.06 6.28
C LEU A 47 4.80 6.73 6.63
N ALA A 48 3.78 6.58 5.80
CA ALA A 48 2.48 7.24 6.00
C ALA A 48 1.60 6.54 7.07
N SER A 49 1.65 5.21 7.13
CA SER A 49 0.80 4.39 8.01
C SER A 49 1.46 4.00 9.34
N GLY A 50 2.79 4.07 9.42
CA GLY A 50 3.56 3.57 10.57
C GLY A 50 3.70 2.04 10.63
N ILE A 51 3.17 1.31 9.64
CA ILE A 51 3.26 -0.15 9.55
C ILE A 51 4.46 -0.53 8.69
N ASP A 52 5.36 -1.35 9.23
CA ASP A 52 6.51 -1.83 8.45
C ASP A 52 6.09 -2.89 7.41
N ILE A 53 6.44 -2.63 6.15
CA ILE A 53 6.27 -3.55 5.03
C ILE A 53 7.67 -3.96 4.56
N PRO A 54 8.16 -5.14 4.97
CA PRO A 54 9.48 -5.60 4.58
C PRO A 54 9.55 -5.94 3.09
N GLU A 55 10.72 -5.78 2.47
CA GLU A 55 10.92 -5.93 1.02
C GLU A 55 10.40 -7.27 0.47
N HIS A 56 10.59 -8.37 1.21
CA HIS A 56 10.12 -9.68 0.78
C HIS A 56 8.59 -9.76 0.63
N ASP A 57 7.84 -9.03 1.47
CA ASP A 57 6.38 -8.97 1.40
C ASP A 57 5.92 -7.97 0.33
N ALA A 58 6.65 -6.86 0.15
CA ALA A 58 6.34 -5.84 -0.85
C ALA A 58 6.20 -6.42 -2.27
N LEU A 59 7.03 -7.40 -2.64
CA LEU A 59 6.96 -8.06 -3.95
C LEU A 59 5.68 -8.88 -4.17
N ALA A 60 5.03 -9.31 -3.09
CA ALA A 60 3.79 -10.09 -3.12
C ALA A 60 2.53 -9.20 -3.12
N LEU A 61 2.67 -7.91 -2.78
CA LEU A 61 1.59 -6.93 -2.75
C LEU A 61 1.38 -6.33 -4.15
N ARG A 62 0.68 -7.08 -5.01
CA ARG A 62 0.48 -6.76 -6.42
C ARG A 62 -0.85 -6.09 -6.73
N THR A 63 -1.69 -5.85 -5.74
CA THR A 63 -3.01 -5.22 -5.90
C THR A 63 -3.28 -4.28 -4.73
N VAL A 64 -4.13 -3.28 -4.94
CA VAL A 64 -4.55 -2.36 -3.87
C VAL A 64 -5.22 -3.14 -2.73
N ARG A 65 -6.08 -4.13 -3.04
CA ARG A 65 -6.70 -5.00 -2.04
C ARG A 65 -5.68 -5.68 -1.14
N GLN A 66 -4.63 -6.28 -1.71
CA GLN A 66 -3.61 -6.97 -0.93
C GLN A 66 -2.88 -6.03 0.03
N ILE A 67 -2.58 -4.81 -0.44
CA ILE A 67 -1.95 -3.79 0.38
C ILE A 67 -2.88 -3.38 1.54
N GLU A 68 -4.15 -3.08 1.26
CA GLU A 68 -5.12 -2.70 2.29
C GLU A 68 -5.34 -3.83 3.32
N GLU A 69 -5.44 -5.07 2.86
CA GLU A 69 -5.57 -6.23 3.73
C GLU A 69 -4.31 -6.42 4.59
N TYR A 70 -3.11 -6.24 4.03
CA TYR A 70 -1.86 -6.30 4.79
C TYR A 70 -1.88 -5.24 5.91
N LEU A 71 -2.19 -3.99 5.58
CA LEU A 71 -2.30 -2.90 6.52
C LEU A 71 -3.33 -3.18 7.62
N ALA A 72 -4.52 -3.66 7.26
CA ALA A 72 -5.57 -4.00 8.21
C ALA A 72 -5.17 -5.13 9.17
N ARG A 73 -4.46 -6.15 8.68
CA ARG A 73 -3.96 -7.27 9.51
C ARG A 73 -2.85 -6.83 10.48
N HIS A 74 -2.01 -5.89 10.07
CA HIS A 74 -0.86 -5.45 10.86
C HIS A 74 -1.16 -4.29 11.81
N HIS A 75 -2.25 -3.55 11.62
CA HIS A 75 -2.65 -2.45 12.51
C HIS A 75 -3.06 -2.88 13.92
N PHE A 76 -3.60 -4.08 14.09
CA PHE A 76 -4.08 -4.57 15.40
C PHE A 76 -3.01 -5.31 16.23
N ARG A 77 -1.75 -5.25 15.80
CA ARG A 77 -0.65 -6.01 16.40
C ARG A 77 0.33 -5.08 17.12
#